data_AF-A0A975VDP8-F1
#
_entry.id   AF-A0A975VDP8-F1
#
_cell.length_a   1.000
_cell.length_b   1.000
_cell.length_c   1.000
_cell.angle_alpha   90.00
_cell.angle_beta   90.00
_cell.angle_gamma   90.00
#
_symmetry.space_group_name_H-M   'P 1'
#
loop_
_entity.id
_entity.type
_entity.pdbx_description
1 polymer ?
#
loop_
_entity_poly.entity_id
_entity_poly.type
_entity_poly.pdbx_seq_one_letter_code
_entity_poly.pdbx_strand_id
1 'polypeptide(L)'
;MYRTMSPAQFQQLKNSGQLPPTTETSTAASLDYASGKYTERGGVTVRLTVAPGTSAQLQQIGIAAPGQATTQFPSMSTQTGSWMQTNARFKVEGGQMTTQLGQGQALNIFNNNLIQFELVPKAGR
;
A
#
# COMPACT_ATOMS: atom_id res chain seq x y z
N MET A 1 4.58 -2.34 7.19
CA MET A 1 3.28 -2.17 6.49
C MET A 1 2.75 -3.53 6.11
N TYR A 2 1.47 -3.67 5.81
CA TYR A 2 0.86 -4.93 5.39
C TYR A 2 0.12 -4.77 4.07
N ARG A 3 0.10 -5.84 3.26
CA ARG A 3 -0.66 -5.91 2.00
C ARG A 3 -1.18 -7.33 1.82
N THR A 4 -2.43 -7.44 1.39
CA THR A 4 -2.99 -8.70 0.89
C THR A 4 -3.07 -8.66 -0.61
N MET A 5 -2.64 -9.73 -1.27
CA MET A 5 -2.56 -9.85 -2.72
C MET A 5 -2.96 -11.25 -3.19
N SER A 6 -3.19 -11.44 -4.49
CA SER A 6 -3.46 -12.78 -5.02
C SER A 6 -2.22 -13.68 -4.92
N PRO A 7 -2.37 -15.02 -4.89
CA PRO A 7 -1.23 -15.94 -4.93
C PRO A 7 -0.29 -15.70 -6.12
N ALA A 8 -0.84 -15.34 -7.28
CA ALA A 8 -0.06 -15.01 -8.47
C ALA A 8 0.79 -13.73 -8.27
N GLN A 9 0.20 -12.69 -7.68
CA GLN A 9 0.93 -11.46 -7.34
C GLN A 9 2.01 -11.71 -6.28
N PHE A 10 1.73 -12.58 -5.30
CA PHE A 10 2.73 -12.99 -4.32
C PHE A 10 3.89 -13.73 -4.96
N GLN A 11 3.61 -14.60 -5.94
CA GLN A 11 4.68 -15.29 -6.65
C GLN A 11 5.51 -14.32 -7.51
N GLN A 12 4.89 -13.30 -8.11
CA GLN A 12 5.63 -12.23 -8.78
C GLN A 12 6.54 -11.48 -7.80
N LEU A 13 6.02 -11.08 -6.63
CA LEU A 13 6.82 -10.44 -5.58
C LEU A 13 8.00 -11.31 -5.15
N LYS A 14 7.79 -12.62 -4.99
CA LYS A 14 8.88 -13.56 -4.66
C LYS A 14 9.94 -13.64 -5.73
N ASN A 15 9.54 -13.59 -7.00
CA ASN A 15 10.47 -13.74 -8.12
C ASN A 15 11.24 -12.45 -8.40
N SER A 16 10.60 -11.28 -8.29
CA SER A 16 11.20 -9.98 -8.64
C SER A 16 11.74 -9.21 -7.44
N GLY A 17 11.31 -9.54 -6.22
CA GLY A 17 11.52 -8.71 -5.04
C GLY A 17 10.72 -7.40 -5.06
N GLN A 18 9.77 -7.24 -5.99
CA GLN A 18 9.02 -6.00 -6.21
C GLN A 18 7.51 -6.25 -6.25
N LEU A 19 6.73 -5.34 -5.68
CA LEU A 19 5.28 -5.37 -5.80
C LEU A 19 4.88 -5.12 -7.27
N PRO A 20 3.98 -5.95 -7.83
CA PRO A 20 3.52 -5.76 -9.21
C PRO A 20 2.62 -4.52 -9.32
N PRO A 21 2.67 -3.79 -10.45
CA PRO A 21 1.75 -2.70 -10.72
C PRO A 21 0.34 -3.26 -10.93
N THR A 22 -0.58 -2.81 -10.08
CA THR A 22 -1.99 -3.20 -10.14
C THR A 22 -2.86 -1.97 -10.03
N THR A 23 -4.12 -2.05 -10.48
CA THR A 23 -5.10 -0.96 -10.30
C THR A 23 -5.37 -0.64 -8.83
N GLU A 24 -5.15 -1.60 -7.92
CA GLU A 24 -5.42 -1.47 -6.48
C GLU A 24 -4.19 -1.80 -5.63
N THR A 25 -3.05 -1.17 -5.93
CA THR A 25 -1.86 -1.34 -5.11
C THR A 25 -1.97 -0.52 -3.82
N SER A 26 -2.63 -1.03 -2.77
CA SER A 26 -2.70 -0.39 -1.45
C SER A 26 -1.88 -1.13 -0.39
N THR A 27 -1.34 -0.38 0.57
CA THR A 27 -0.73 -0.89 1.80
C THR A 27 -1.42 -0.27 3.02
N ALA A 28 -1.45 -1.02 4.12
CA ALA A 28 -2.06 -0.60 5.38
C ALA A 28 -1.07 -0.69 6.54
N ALA A 29 -1.31 0.12 7.58
CA ALA A 29 -0.52 0.09 8.80
C ALA A 29 -0.87 -1.09 9.70
N SER A 30 -2.16 -1.45 9.77
CA SER A 30 -2.66 -2.55 10.59
C SER A 30 -2.74 -3.87 9.82
N LEU A 31 -2.35 -4.95 10.50
CA LEU A 31 -2.57 -6.31 10.02
C LEU A 31 -4.07 -6.60 9.93
N ASP A 32 -4.87 -6.27 10.96
CA ASP A 32 -6.30 -6.62 11.02
C ASP A 32 -7.09 -6.09 9.82
N TYR A 33 -6.74 -4.90 9.35
CA TYR A 33 -7.35 -4.33 8.14
C TYR A 33 -6.82 -4.99 6.86
N ALA A 34 -5.52 -5.26 6.79
CA ALA A 34 -4.92 -5.93 5.64
C ALA A 34 -5.40 -7.40 5.50
N SER A 35 -5.51 -8.15 6.61
CA SER A 35 -5.80 -9.59 6.66
C SER A 35 -7.29 -9.92 6.72
N GLY A 36 -8.17 -8.97 6.38
CA GLY A 36 -9.62 -9.15 6.39
C GLY A 36 -10.16 -10.03 5.25
N LYS A 37 -11.32 -9.67 4.69
CA LYS A 37 -12.09 -10.46 3.69
C LYS A 37 -11.28 -11.03 2.51
N TYR A 38 -10.16 -10.39 2.13
CA TYR A 38 -9.31 -10.87 1.04
C TYR A 38 -8.51 -12.12 1.42
N THR A 39 -8.02 -12.23 2.66
CA THR A 39 -7.30 -13.42 3.15
C THR A 39 -8.26 -14.60 3.32
N GLU A 40 -9.50 -14.32 3.71
CA GLU A 40 -10.60 -15.30 3.78
C GLU A 40 -10.97 -15.86 2.39
N ARG A 41 -10.85 -15.04 1.33
CA ARG A 41 -11.08 -15.44 -0.07
C ARG A 41 -9.85 -16.04 -0.76
N GLY A 42 -8.83 -16.46 0.01
CA GLY A 42 -7.63 -17.11 -0.52
C GLY A 42 -6.47 -16.16 -0.86
N GLY A 43 -6.57 -14.87 -0.49
CA GLY A 43 -5.48 -13.92 -0.59
C GLY A 43 -4.30 -14.25 0.34
N VAL A 44 -3.13 -13.77 -0.06
CA VAL A 44 -1.87 -13.92 0.67
C VAL A 44 -1.54 -12.59 1.32
N THR A 45 -1.44 -12.56 2.65
CA THR A 45 -1.04 -11.37 3.41
C THR A 45 0.46 -11.40 3.65
N VAL A 46 1.13 -10.29 3.35
CA VAL A 46 2.56 -10.10 3.62
C VAL A 46 2.78 -8.87 4.49
N ARG A 47 3.79 -8.96 5.36
CA ARG A 47 4.40 -7.81 6.02
C ARG A 47 5.51 -7.28 5.11
N LEU A 48 5.47 -5.98 4.82
CA LEU A 48 6.43 -5.25 4.01
C LEU A 48 7.24 -4.33 4.92
N THR A 49 8.56 -4.44 4.84
CA THR A 49 9.51 -3.58 5.54
C THR A 49 10.22 -2.73 4.51
N VAL A 50 10.12 -1.41 4.68
CA VAL A 50 10.71 -0.42 3.78
C VAL A 50 11.76 0.41 4.51
N ALA A 51 12.65 1.04 3.76
CA ALA A 51 13.68 1.92 4.32
C ALA A 51 13.07 3.09 5.11
N PRO A 52 13.74 3.56 6.18
CA PRO A 52 13.35 4.80 6.86
C PRO A 52 13.22 5.96 5.87
N GLY A 53 12.21 6.81 6.04
CA GLY A 53 11.96 7.95 5.15
C GLY A 53 11.09 7.63 3.92
N THR A 54 10.81 6.36 3.60
CA THR A 54 9.91 5.98 2.49
C THR A 54 8.55 6.68 2.60
N SER A 55 7.95 6.71 3.79
CA SER A 55 6.66 7.39 4.00
C SER A 55 6.74 8.90 3.75
N ALA A 56 7.87 9.55 4.09
CA ALA A 56 8.06 10.97 3.82
C ALA A 56 8.21 11.23 2.32
N GLN A 57 8.96 10.39 1.60
CA GLN A 57 9.07 10.47 0.14
C GLN A 57 7.71 10.31 -0.55
N LEU A 58 6.88 9.36 -0.07
CA LEU A 58 5.52 9.19 -0.58
C LEU A 58 4.62 10.39 -0.29
N GLN A 59 4.77 11.04 0.87
CA GLN A 59 4.02 12.25 1.21
C GLN A 59 4.40 13.45 0.34
N GLN A 60 5.64 13.56 -0.14
CA GLN A 60 6.06 14.63 -1.05
C GLN A 60 5.29 14.63 -2.38
N ILE A 61 4.89 13.44 -2.85
CA ILE A 61 4.05 13.25 -4.04
C ILE A 61 2.60 12.92 -3.67
N GLY A 62 2.24 13.11 -2.40
CA GLY A 62 0.99 12.66 -1.83
C GLY A 62 -0.20 13.47 -2.30
N ILE A 63 -1.33 12.79 -2.51
CA ILE A 63 -2.66 13.40 -2.53
C ILE A 63 -3.53 12.80 -1.43
N ALA A 64 -4.34 13.63 -0.80
CA ALA A 64 -5.30 13.21 0.20
C ALA A 64 -6.64 12.90 -0.49
N ALA A 65 -7.21 11.72 -0.22
CA ALA A 65 -8.59 11.45 -0.57
C ALA A 65 -9.51 12.37 0.26
N PRO A 66 -10.58 12.94 -0.33
CA PRO A 66 -11.53 13.76 0.42
C PRO A 66 -12.08 13.04 1.66
N GLY A 67 -12.22 13.76 2.77
CA GLY A 67 -12.71 13.23 4.05
C GLY A 67 -11.64 13.25 5.14
N GLN A 68 -11.56 12.22 5.97
CA GLN A 68 -10.66 12.21 7.13
C GLN A 68 -9.17 12.35 6.77
N ALA A 69 -8.75 11.98 5.56
CA ALA A 69 -7.37 12.15 5.14
C ALA A 69 -6.98 13.62 4.98
N THR A 70 -7.90 14.50 4.56
CA THR A 70 -7.63 15.95 4.47
C THR A 70 -7.55 16.61 5.85
N THR A 71 -8.19 16.04 6.87
CA THR A 71 -8.02 16.51 8.26
C THR A 71 -6.62 16.18 8.80
N GLN A 72 -6.08 15.00 8.44
CA GLN A 72 -4.73 14.59 8.85
C GLN A 72 -3.63 15.25 8.00
N PHE A 73 -3.93 15.57 6.73
CA PHE A 73 -3.03 16.23 5.79
C PHE A 73 -3.67 17.49 5.19
N PRO A 74 -3.86 18.57 5.98
CA PRO A 74 -4.62 19.74 5.54
C PRO A 74 -3.97 20.52 4.39
N SER A 75 -2.65 20.41 4.22
CA SER A 75 -1.89 21.05 3.14
C SER A 75 -1.71 20.17 1.91
N MET A 76 -2.20 18.93 1.92
CA MET A 76 -2.00 17.98 0.81
C MET A 76 -3.11 18.16 -0.24
N SER A 77 -2.72 18.13 -1.51
CA SER A 77 -3.66 18.29 -2.62
C SER A 77 -4.72 17.18 -2.63
N THR A 78 -5.94 17.52 -3.02
CA THR A 78 -7.05 16.57 -3.23
C THR A 78 -7.32 16.30 -4.72
N GLN A 79 -6.51 16.88 -5.62
CA GLN A 79 -6.70 16.73 -7.06
C GLN A 79 -6.31 15.31 -7.49
N THR A 80 -7.21 14.64 -8.20
CA THR A 80 -7.04 13.24 -8.57
C THR A 80 -6.38 13.07 -9.95
N GLY A 81 -6.71 13.85 -10.98
CA GLY A 81 -6.05 13.77 -12.30
C GLY A 81 -5.66 12.35 -12.74
N SER A 82 -4.41 12.18 -13.19
CA SER A 82 -3.79 10.87 -13.50
C SER A 82 -2.99 10.28 -12.33
N TRP A 83 -3.44 10.49 -11.09
CA TRP A 83 -2.67 10.21 -9.87
C TRP A 83 -2.06 8.81 -9.80
N MET A 84 -2.70 7.78 -10.35
CA MET A 84 -2.19 6.40 -10.30
C MET A 84 -0.80 6.26 -10.92
N GLN A 85 -0.43 7.17 -11.82
CA GLN A 85 0.89 7.20 -12.46
C GLN A 85 1.89 8.11 -11.75
N THR A 86 1.42 9.14 -11.04
CA THR A 86 2.25 10.27 -10.58
C THR A 86 2.33 10.43 -9.06
N ASN A 87 1.36 9.92 -8.30
CA ASN A 87 1.17 10.28 -6.90
C ASN A 87 0.90 9.05 -6.02
N ALA A 88 1.21 9.19 -4.73
CA ALA A 88 0.65 8.31 -3.69
C ALA A 88 -0.68 8.89 -3.22
N ARG A 89 -1.69 8.05 -3.00
CA ARG A 89 -2.99 8.51 -2.48
C ARG A 89 -3.21 8.02 -1.06
N PHE A 90 -3.38 8.95 -0.14
CA PHE A 90 -3.65 8.71 1.27
C PHE A 90 -5.14 8.74 1.52
N LYS A 91 -5.68 7.67 2.10
CA LYS A 91 -7.13 7.52 2.35
C LYS A 91 -7.34 6.89 3.72
N VAL A 92 -8.35 7.34 4.45
CA VAL A 92 -8.75 6.65 5.68
C VAL A 92 -9.80 5.60 5.33
N GLU A 93 -9.52 4.35 5.69
CA GLU A 93 -10.41 3.21 5.49
C GLU A 93 -10.43 2.35 6.75
N GLY A 94 -11.61 1.91 7.21
CA GLY A 94 -11.73 1.13 8.43
C GLY A 94 -11.12 1.79 9.68
N GLY A 95 -11.10 3.13 9.72
CA GLY A 95 -10.54 3.91 10.84
C GLY A 95 -9.02 4.10 10.82
N GLN A 96 -8.31 3.69 9.77
CA GLN A 96 -6.86 3.90 9.65
C GLN A 96 -6.44 4.48 8.31
N MET A 97 -5.29 5.14 8.28
CA MET A 97 -4.69 5.63 7.04
C MET A 97 -4.12 4.47 6.22
N THR A 98 -4.57 4.36 4.97
CA THR A 98 -4.02 3.50 3.94
C THR A 98 -3.28 4.32 2.90
N THR A 99 -2.25 3.73 2.30
CA THR A 99 -1.46 4.35 1.23
C THR A 99 -1.67 3.58 -0.05
N GLN A 100 -2.31 4.20 -1.03
CA GLN A 100 -2.46 3.65 -2.37
C GLN A 100 -1.27 4.10 -3.23
N LEU A 101 -0.51 3.13 -3.73
CA LEU A 101 0.74 3.31 -4.49
C LEU A 101 0.51 3.42 -6.00
N GLY A 102 -0.69 3.11 -6.49
CA GLY A 102 -1.00 3.13 -7.91
C GLY A 102 -0.14 2.15 -8.72
N GLN A 103 0.30 2.62 -9.89
CA GLN A 103 1.05 1.85 -10.89
C GLN A 103 2.37 2.50 -11.30
N GLY A 104 2.56 3.80 -10.99
CA GLY A 104 3.72 4.57 -11.43
C GLY A 104 4.64 5.00 -10.29
N GLN A 105 4.87 6.31 -10.18
CA GLN A 105 5.94 6.89 -9.36
C GLN A 105 5.92 6.43 -7.88
N ALA A 106 4.75 6.40 -7.24
CA ALA A 106 4.63 5.96 -5.85
C ALA A 106 4.99 4.48 -5.65
N LEU A 107 4.59 3.61 -6.59
CA LEU A 107 4.99 2.21 -6.58
C LEU A 107 6.49 2.04 -6.79
N ASN A 108 7.09 2.82 -7.69
CA ASN A 108 8.53 2.79 -7.93
C ASN A 108 9.32 3.20 -6.68
N ILE A 109 8.92 4.30 -6.03
CA ILE A 109 9.52 4.73 -4.75
C ILE A 109 9.39 3.62 -3.72
N PHE A 110 8.22 3.00 -3.61
CA PHE A 110 8.01 1.93 -2.64
C PHE A 110 8.90 0.71 -2.92
N ASN A 111 8.94 0.23 -4.15
CA ASN A 111 9.73 -0.93 -4.55
C ASN A 111 11.23 -0.68 -4.40
N ASN A 112 11.72 0.51 -4.74
CA ASN A 112 13.13 0.87 -4.58
C ASN A 112 13.56 0.93 -3.10
N ASN A 113 12.61 1.17 -2.20
CA ASN A 113 12.86 1.20 -0.76
C ASN A 113 12.42 -0.08 -0.05
N LEU A 114 11.94 -1.12 -0.76
CA LEU A 114 11.52 -2.37 -0.15
C LEU A 114 12.75 -3.16 0.29
N ILE A 115 12.90 -3.34 1.60
CA ILE A 115 14.02 -4.06 2.21
C ILE A 115 13.73 -5.56 2.27
N GLN A 116 12.54 -5.91 2.79
CA GLN A 116 12.13 -7.29 2.94
C GLN A 116 10.61 -7.43 2.95
N PHE A 117 10.15 -8.63 2.65
CA PHE A 117 8.77 -9.03 2.82
C PHE A 117 8.68 -10.40 3.51
N GLU A 118 7.69 -10.56 4.36
CA GLU A 118 7.45 -11.78 5.13
C GLU A 118 6.01 -12.23 4.94
N LEU A 119 5.80 -13.53 4.73
CA LEU A 119 4.46 -14.09 4.73
C LEU A 119 3.88 -14.00 6.14
N VAL A 120 2.68 -13.43 6.27
CA VAL A 120 1.94 -13.49 7.53
C VAL A 120 1.17 -14.81 7.55
N PRO A 121 1.44 -15.71 8.52
CA PRO A 121 0.70 -16.96 8.63
C PRO A 121 -0.79 -16.68 8.79
N LYS A 122 -1.65 -17.47 8.13
CA LYS A 122 -3.06 -17.48 8.47
C LYS A 122 -3.15 -17.93 9.94
N ALA A 123 -3.86 -17.19 10.78
CA ALA A 123 -4.18 -17.67 12.12
C ALA A 123 -4.79 -19.06 11.97
N GLY A 124 -4.11 -20.06 12.53
CA GLY A 124 -4.52 -21.46 12.44
C GLY A 124 -5.96 -21.59 12.91
N ARG A 125 -6.80 -22.22 12.09
CA ARG A 125 -8.02 -22.85 12.58
C ARG A 125 -7.65 -24.17 13.22
#